data_AF-A0A3D4F7U5-F1
#
_entry.id   AF-A0A3D4F7U5-F1
#
_cell.length_a   1.000
_cell.length_b   1.000
_cell.length_c   1.000
_cell.angle_alpha   90.00
_cell.angle_beta   90.00
_cell.angle_gamma   90.00
#
_symmetry.space_group_name_H-M   'P 1'
#
loop_
_entity.id
_entity.type
_entity.pdbx_description
1 polymer ?
#
loop_
_entity_poly.entity_id
_entity_poly.type
_entity_poly.pdbx_seq_one_letter_code
_entity_poly.pdbx_strand_id
1 'polypeptide(L)' 'DVVELEPMNAYERRIVHNTLKDDPSIETHSVEVDGTRKKAILLRPKH' A
#
# COMPACT_ATOMS: atom_id res chain seq x y z
N ASP A 1 14.51 2.33 1.84
CA ASP A 1 14.03 0.95 1.59
C ASP A 1 12.54 0.91 1.39
N VAL A 2 12.06 -0.03 0.58
CA VAL A 2 10.62 -0.25 0.31
C VAL A 2 10.09 -1.20 1.38
N VAL A 3 8.95 -0.87 1.97
CA VAL A 3 8.26 -1.73 2.94
C VAL A 3 7.02 -2.33 2.29
N GLU A 4 6.84 -3.64 2.41
CA GLU A 4 5.67 -4.36 1.94
C GLU A 4 4.76 -4.73 3.12
N LEU A 5 3.48 -4.41 3.00
CA LEU A 5 2.45 -4.81 3.96
C LEU A 5 1.71 -6.06 3.47
N GLU A 6 1.22 -6.84 4.43
CA GLU A 6 0.44 -8.06 4.18
C GLU A 6 -0.73 -7.83 3.19
N PRO A 7 -1.06 -8.82 2.35
CA PRO A 7 -2.16 -8.70 1.40
C PRO A 7 -3.51 -8.46 2.10
N MET A 8 -4.20 -7.39 1.71
CA MET A 8 -5.43 -6.95 2.37
C MET A 8 -6.52 -6.59 1.35
N ASN A 9 -7.77 -6.50 1.82
CA ASN A 9 -8.93 -6.24 0.96
C ASN A 9 -9.00 -4.77 0.51
N ALA A 10 -9.92 -4.44 -0.42
CA ALA A 10 -10.02 -3.10 -0.99
C ALA A 10 -10.36 -2.01 0.06
N TYR A 11 -11.17 -2.33 1.06
CA TYR A 11 -11.54 -1.40 2.11
C TYR A 11 -10.35 -1.10 3.05
N GLU A 12 -9.62 -2.14 3.47
CA GLU A 12 -8.42 -2.00 4.29
C GLU A 12 -7.34 -1.18 3.57
N ARG A 13 -7.08 -1.48 2.30
CA ARG A 13 -6.12 -0.69 1.50
C ARG A 13 -6.53 0.76 1.37
N ARG A 14 -7.84 1.03 1.21
CA ARG A 14 -8.35 2.41 1.14
C ARG A 14 -8.03 3.18 2.43
N ILE A 15 -8.13 2.54 3.59
CA ILE A 15 -7.74 3.17 4.87
C ILE A 15 -6.26 3.55 4.82
N VAL A 16 -5.36 2.59 4.51
CA VAL A 16 -3.92 2.85 4.46
C VAL A 16 -3.56 3.96 3.47
N HIS A 17 -4.09 3.89 2.24
CA HIS A 17 -3.87 4.93 1.23
C HIS A 17 -4.34 6.30 1.71
N ASN A 18 -5.53 6.40 2.30
CA ASN A 18 -6.06 7.67 2.76
C ASN A 18 -5.33 8.22 3.98
N THR A 19 -4.85 7.36 4.87
CA THR A 19 -4.07 7.76 6.05
C THR A 19 -2.72 8.35 5.65
N LEU A 20 -2.07 7.82 4.61
CA LEU A 20 -0.72 8.22 4.21
C LEU A 20 -0.66 9.18 3.01
N LYS A 21 -1.82 9.54 2.41
CA LYS A 21 -1.88 10.33 1.17
C LYS A 21 -1.19 11.70 1.29
N ASP A 22 -1.29 12.33 2.46
CA ASP A 22 -0.81 13.70 2.71
C ASP A 22 0.62 13.73 3.28
N ASP A 23 1.21 12.56 3.53
CA ASP A 23 2.59 12.48 4.01
C ASP A 23 3.57 12.86 2.88
N PRO A 24 4.39 13.91 3.04
CA PRO A 24 5.29 14.36 1.99
C PRO A 24 6.47 13.41 1.76
N SER A 25 6.76 12.50 2.68
CA SER A 25 7.93 11.63 2.66
C SER A 25 7.68 10.26 2.02
N ILE A 26 6.43 9.85 1.84
CA ILE A 26 6.10 8.51 1.36
C ILE A 26 4.94 8.47 0.35
N GLU A 27 4.99 7.47 -0.52
CA GLU A 27 3.93 7.09 -1.45
C GLU A 27 3.52 5.63 -1.25
N THR A 28 2.29 5.31 -1.65
CA THR A 28 1.66 4.00 -1.44
C THR A 28 1.21 3.42 -2.79
N HIS A 29 1.54 2.16 -3.06
CA HIS A 29 1.11 1.44 -4.26
C HIS A 29 0.46 0.10 -3.91
N SER A 30 -0.65 -0.21 -4.56
CA SER A 30 -1.27 -1.54 -4.45
C SER A 30 -0.76 -2.46 -5.54
N VAL A 31 -0.26 -3.64 -5.18
CA VAL A 31 0.25 -4.66 -6.12
C VAL A 31 -0.53 -5.96 -6.00
N GLU A 32 -0.82 -6.58 -7.14
CA GLU A 32 -1.47 -7.90 -7.17
C GLU A 32 -0.56 -8.94 -6.50
N VAL A 33 -1.18 -9.90 -5.83
CA VAL A 33 -0.48 -11.01 -5.19
C VAL A 33 -1.01 -12.30 -5.79
N ASP A 34 -0.11 -13.13 -6.30
CA ASP A 34 -0.48 -14.36 -6.99
C ASP A 34 -1.25 -15.31 -6.06
N GLY A 35 -2.29 -15.93 -6.61
CA GLY A 35 -3.13 -16.88 -5.88
C GLY A 35 -4.18 -16.25 -4.95
N THR A 36 -4.35 -14.93 -4.94
CA THR A 36 -5.41 -14.27 -4.16
C THR A 36 -6.00 -13.06 -4.88
N ARG A 37 -7.21 -12.65 -4.45
CA ARG A 37 -7.82 -11.37 -4.88
C ARG A 37 -7.43 -10.19 -4.00
N LYS A 38 -6.68 -10.46 -2.93
CA LYS A 38 -6.10 -9.43 -2.06
C LYS A 38 -4.91 -8.79 -2.75
N LYS A 39 -4.58 -7.57 -2.35
CA LYS A 39 -3.38 -6.87 -2.84
C LYS A 39 -2.51 -6.46 -1.67
N ALA A 40 -1.20 -6.53 -1.84
CA ALA A 40 -0.25 -5.96 -0.90
C ALA A 40 -0.13 -4.45 -1.12
N ILE A 41 0.33 -3.72 -0.10
CA ILE A 41 0.70 -2.31 -0.22
C ILE A 41 2.21 -2.18 -0.13
N LEU A 42 2.80 -1.52 -1.11
CA LEU A 42 4.19 -1.08 -1.09
C LEU A 42 4.25 0.36 -0.61
N LEU A 43 5.03 0.61 0.42
CA LEU A 43 5.40 1.93 0.92
C LEU A 43 6.78 2.29 0.36
N ARG A 44 6.87 3.43 -0.32
CA ARG A 44 8.13 3.92 -0.90
C ARG A 44 8.40 5.33 -0.43
N PRO A 45 9.66 5.71 -0.17
CA PRO A 45 10.02 7.11 0.01
C PRO A 45 9.68 7.92 -1.25
N LYS A 46 9.08 9.11 -1.07
CA LYS A 46 8.98 10.12 -2.12
C LYS A 46 10.38 10.72 -2.34
N HIS A 47 10.83 10.71 -3.59
CA HIS A 47 12.06 11.37 -4.02
C HIS A 47 11.72 12.57 -4.90
#